data_AF-A0A075QYQ7-F1
#
_entry.id   AF-A0A075QYQ7-F1
#
_cell.length_a   1.000
_cell.length_b   1.000
_cell.length_c   1.000
_cell.angle_alpha   90.00
_cell.angle_beta   90.00
_cell.angle_gamma   90.00
#
_symmetry.space_group_name_H-M   'P 1'
#
loop_
_entity.id
_entity.type
_entity.pdbx_description
1 polymer ?
#
loop_
_entity_poly.entity_id
_entity_poly.type
_entity_poly.pdbx_seq_one_letter_code
_entity_poly.pdbx_strand_id
1 'polypeptide(L)'
;MNIPKNKTMSVPRYIAIASAITLLSVPISPVWAIDTKTTGKKVTSTQGEITQQADINRQVKSVIDKLTLAFPEIKEYKNQKIDLTKRWSKLINVELSKNGAGNTPIVHIQLDRQTGELLYFGFFERTEYPKGTSVYTSLKGSEKQITDETAKQQAALLLEKLYGEKAKNSVPISIWREVKKEGEGKLISAKTLPPVVNFRISLPNKKNLTTYVSVCFGENGRIESLNAATKPILFDKWYAADLENRDMPNDELTKPAQAMFDRMHVLYPELRDYHVKEISLSTYNSFYDISFKRSKTDKKEEVRMQIDEETGKLVYMQFKKRPSGKGASPELAKQKVFDFLQRVQGGKVTSYTVGNIIMPGTNGVTLVILDGPAPEKEHYAFGVGADGKIYSFDG
;
A
#
# COMPACT_ATOMS: atom_id res chain seq x y z
N MET A 1 69.36 -55.50 -18.83
CA MET A 1 70.12 -54.41 -18.17
C MET A 1 69.32 -53.93 -16.97
N ASN A 2 69.92 -54.06 -15.78
CA ASN A 2 69.76 -53.35 -14.49
C ASN A 2 68.44 -52.59 -14.21
N ILE A 3 67.66 -52.94 -13.15
CA ILE A 3 67.87 -52.66 -11.69
C ILE A 3 67.52 -51.17 -11.34
N PRO A 4 66.88 -50.85 -10.19
CA PRO A 4 65.44 -50.94 -9.95
C PRO A 4 64.95 -49.77 -9.03
N LYS A 5 63.84 -49.99 -8.30
CA LYS A 5 63.65 -49.75 -6.85
C LYS A 5 63.94 -48.38 -6.20
N ASN A 6 63.07 -48.14 -5.20
CA ASN A 6 63.37 -47.53 -3.90
C ASN A 6 63.50 -45.98 -3.90
N LYS A 7 63.16 -45.25 -2.85
CA LYS A 7 62.90 -45.60 -1.44
C LYS A 7 62.16 -44.41 -0.82
N THR A 8 61.22 -44.68 0.06
CA THR A 8 60.85 -43.80 1.16
C THR A 8 62.10 -43.44 1.97
N MET A 9 62.29 -42.16 2.30
CA MET A 9 63.02 -41.77 3.51
C MET A 9 62.49 -40.45 4.08
N SER A 10 62.35 -40.48 5.39
CA SER A 10 61.73 -39.56 6.33
C SER A 10 62.62 -38.39 6.75
N VAL A 11 62.01 -37.20 6.95
CA VAL A 11 62.02 -36.32 8.16
C VAL A 11 63.40 -36.06 8.81
N PRO A 12 63.85 -34.80 9.10
CA PRO A 12 63.17 -33.94 10.10
C PRO A 12 63.29 -32.39 10.01
N ARG A 13 62.34 -31.72 10.70
CA ARG A 13 62.43 -30.58 11.66
C ARG A 13 63.45 -29.45 11.38
N TYR A 14 63.25 -28.15 11.61
CA TYR A 14 62.22 -27.25 12.16
C TYR A 14 62.88 -25.83 12.10
N ILE A 15 62.09 -24.75 12.00
CA ILE A 15 62.36 -23.38 12.54
C ILE A 15 63.52 -22.58 11.87
N ALA A 16 63.47 -21.26 11.58
CA ALA A 16 62.44 -20.21 11.51
C ALA A 16 63.13 -18.90 11.02
N ILE A 17 62.33 -17.93 10.53
CA ILE A 17 62.53 -16.46 10.56
C ILE A 17 63.69 -15.94 9.64
N ALA A 18 63.66 -14.83 8.88
CA ALA A 18 62.97 -13.53 8.84
C ALA A 18 63.19 -12.96 7.41
N SER A 19 62.20 -12.34 6.73
CA SER A 19 61.88 -10.89 6.69
C SER A 19 62.41 -10.12 5.47
N ALA A 20 61.48 -9.37 4.84
CA ALA A 20 61.58 -8.09 4.09
C ALA A 20 60.79 -8.17 2.75
N ILE A 21 59.53 -7.70 2.67
CA ILE A 21 59.06 -6.32 2.34
C ILE A 21 59.50 -5.90 0.93
N THR A 22 58.63 -5.80 -0.09
CA THR A 22 57.70 -4.67 -0.40
C THR A 22 56.54 -5.14 -1.30
N LEU A 23 55.27 -4.88 -0.94
CA LEU A 23 54.35 -3.81 -1.43
C LEU A 23 53.94 -3.88 -2.92
N LEU A 24 52.66 -4.19 -3.18
CA LEU A 24 51.76 -3.47 -4.11
C LEU A 24 50.30 -3.96 -3.97
N SER A 25 49.48 -3.11 -3.35
CA SER A 25 48.07 -2.76 -3.65
C SER A 25 47.06 -3.85 -4.06
N VAL A 26 46.16 -4.18 -3.13
CA VAL A 26 44.77 -4.62 -3.41
C VAL A 26 43.81 -3.70 -2.63
N PRO A 27 42.78 -3.10 -3.25
CA PRO A 27 41.78 -2.33 -2.51
C PRO A 27 40.88 -3.25 -1.68
N ILE A 28 40.91 -3.02 -0.37
CA ILE A 28 40.11 -3.67 0.65
C ILE A 28 38.73 -2.98 0.68
N SER A 29 37.65 -3.73 0.46
CA SER A 29 36.29 -3.26 0.72
C SER A 29 36.13 -2.94 2.22
N PRO A 30 35.58 -1.77 2.61
CA PRO A 30 35.48 -1.41 4.01
C PRO A 30 34.33 -2.17 4.69
N VAL A 31 34.71 -3.15 5.52
CA VAL A 31 33.97 -3.46 6.75
C VAL A 31 34.33 -2.38 7.75
N TRP A 32 33.37 -1.53 8.14
CA TRP A 32 33.47 -0.64 9.30
C TRP A 32 32.28 -0.98 10.21
N ALA A 33 32.47 -1.78 11.26
CA ALA A 33 33.14 -1.50 12.53
C ALA A 33 32.23 -0.74 13.50
N ILE A 34 31.72 -1.51 14.47
CA ILE A 34 31.10 -1.06 15.70
C ILE A 34 32.19 -0.42 16.55
N ASP A 35 32.07 0.87 16.84
CA ASP A 35 32.99 1.57 17.73
C ASP A 35 32.59 1.27 19.18
N THR A 36 33.24 0.28 19.78
CA THR A 36 33.21 0.05 21.24
C THR A 36 34.46 0.65 21.87
N LYS A 37 34.38 1.89 22.35
CA LYS A 37 35.23 2.38 23.43
C LYS A 37 34.40 2.63 24.68
N THR A 38 34.51 1.69 25.61
CA THR A 38 34.09 1.80 27.00
C THR A 38 34.93 2.85 27.74
N THR A 39 34.27 3.86 28.29
CA THR A 39 34.64 4.49 29.57
C THR A 39 33.41 4.47 30.48
N GLY A 40 33.63 4.00 31.71
CA GLY A 40 32.64 3.35 32.55
C GLY A 40 31.41 4.15 32.94
N LYS A 41 30.24 3.50 32.87
CA LYS A 41 29.20 3.61 33.89
C LYS A 41 28.24 2.41 33.83
N LYS A 42 28.04 1.83 35.02
CA LYS A 42 27.09 0.78 35.45
C LYS A 42 26.23 0.09 34.39
N VAL A 43 26.45 -1.22 34.29
CA VAL A 43 25.48 -2.21 33.84
C VAL A 43 24.17 -2.01 34.60
N THR A 44 23.11 -1.68 33.87
CA THR A 44 21.73 -1.92 34.30
C THR A 44 21.06 -2.72 33.20
N SER A 45 20.57 -3.90 33.56
CA SER A 45 19.89 -4.85 32.70
C SER A 45 18.67 -4.22 32.04
N THR A 46 18.70 -4.04 30.72
CA THR A 46 17.51 -3.76 29.92
C THR A 46 17.07 -5.05 29.24
N GLN A 47 15.98 -5.60 29.75
CA GLN A 47 15.14 -6.56 29.05
C GLN A 47 14.80 -5.96 27.68
N GLY A 48 15.21 -6.66 26.61
CA GLY A 48 15.42 -6.07 25.29
C GLY A 48 14.18 -5.43 24.66
N GLU A 49 14.26 -4.14 24.38
CA GLU A 49 13.44 -3.48 23.36
C GLU A 49 13.90 -3.98 21.99
N ILE A 50 13.07 -4.80 21.34
CA ILE A 50 13.22 -5.05 19.91
C ILE A 50 12.93 -3.71 19.23
N THR A 51 13.88 -3.18 18.45
CA THR A 51 13.65 -1.95 17.69
C THR A 51 12.53 -2.17 16.68
N GLN A 52 11.71 -1.15 16.41
CA GLN A 52 10.62 -1.21 15.42
C GLN A 52 11.08 -1.76 14.05
N GLN A 53 12.33 -1.50 13.68
CA GLN A 53 12.94 -2.03 12.45
C GLN A 53 13.21 -3.55 12.53
N ALA A 54 13.66 -4.06 13.66
CA ALA A 54 13.88 -5.50 13.86
C ALA A 54 12.54 -6.26 13.81
N ASP A 55 11.47 -5.68 14.33
CA ASP A 55 10.12 -6.22 14.20
C ASP A 55 9.62 -6.27 12.75
N ILE A 56 9.79 -5.17 12.01
CA ILE A 56 9.46 -5.11 10.58
C ILE A 56 10.25 -6.17 9.81
N ASN A 57 11.57 -6.25 10.03
CA ASN A 57 12.41 -7.23 9.35
C ASN A 57 11.97 -8.67 9.64
N ARG A 58 11.56 -8.95 10.89
CA ARG A 58 11.04 -10.27 11.29
C ARG A 58 9.71 -10.59 10.60
N GLN A 59 8.77 -9.63 10.56
CA GLN A 59 7.48 -9.79 9.86
C GLN A 59 7.71 -10.06 8.37
N VAL A 60 8.54 -9.24 7.72
CA VAL A 60 8.87 -9.38 6.30
C VAL A 60 9.52 -10.72 6.00
N LYS A 61 10.52 -11.13 6.79
CA LYS A 61 11.17 -12.43 6.65
C LYS A 61 10.16 -13.58 6.76
N SER A 62 9.29 -13.55 7.77
CA SER A 62 8.28 -14.59 7.96
C SER A 62 7.36 -14.76 6.77
N VAL A 63 6.94 -13.66 6.13
CA VAL A 63 6.09 -13.73 4.94
C VAL A 63 6.84 -14.17 3.70
N ILE A 64 8.09 -13.72 3.50
CA ILE A 64 8.95 -14.21 2.41
C ILE A 64 9.18 -15.71 2.53
N ASP A 65 9.41 -16.22 3.74
CA ASP A 65 9.60 -17.66 3.97
C ASP A 65 8.33 -18.45 3.58
N LYS A 66 7.14 -17.98 3.98
CA LYS A 66 5.85 -18.57 3.57
C LYS A 66 5.64 -18.53 2.06
N LEU A 67 5.92 -17.39 1.43
CA LEU A 67 5.81 -17.23 -0.02
C LEU A 67 6.81 -18.13 -0.74
N THR A 68 8.03 -18.30 -0.22
CA THR A 68 9.05 -19.20 -0.80
C THR A 68 8.64 -20.68 -0.73
N LEU A 69 7.89 -21.06 0.31
CA LEU A 69 7.31 -22.41 0.41
C LEU A 69 6.15 -22.63 -0.59
N ALA A 70 5.45 -21.56 -0.96
CA ALA A 70 4.42 -21.61 -1.99
C ALA A 70 5.00 -21.51 -3.41
N PHE A 71 6.04 -20.69 -3.59
CA PHE A 71 6.68 -20.31 -4.84
C PHE A 71 8.21 -20.38 -4.70
N PRO A 72 8.83 -21.57 -4.90
CA PRO A 72 10.27 -21.77 -4.71
C PRO A 72 11.15 -20.84 -5.57
N GLU A 73 10.65 -20.35 -6.70
CA GLU A 73 11.30 -19.40 -7.60
C GLU A 73 11.64 -18.06 -6.92
N ILE A 74 10.97 -17.72 -5.80
CA ILE A 74 11.28 -16.51 -5.02
C ILE A 74 12.73 -16.51 -4.53
N LYS A 75 13.36 -17.69 -4.37
CA LYS A 75 14.79 -17.81 -4.03
C LYS A 75 15.73 -17.15 -5.04
N GLU A 76 15.27 -16.94 -6.27
CA GLU A 76 16.05 -16.27 -7.31
C GLU A 76 16.01 -14.73 -7.18
N TYR A 77 15.09 -14.18 -6.39
CA TYR A 77 14.91 -12.74 -6.17
C TYR A 77 15.77 -12.27 -5.00
N LYS A 78 17.07 -12.13 -5.26
CA LYS A 78 18.09 -11.89 -4.23
C LYS A 78 18.11 -10.47 -3.67
N ASN A 79 17.52 -9.51 -4.37
CA ASN A 79 17.54 -8.10 -3.97
C ASN A 79 16.22 -7.77 -3.28
N GLN A 80 16.29 -7.28 -2.05
CA GLN A 80 15.12 -6.89 -1.28
C GLN A 80 15.18 -5.40 -0.96
N LYS A 81 14.08 -4.69 -1.22
CA LYS A 81 13.85 -3.32 -0.79
C LYS A 81 12.61 -3.30 0.09
N ILE A 82 12.76 -2.86 1.33
CA ILE A 82 11.63 -2.58 2.23
C ILE A 82 11.37 -1.08 2.16
N ASP A 83 10.15 -0.72 1.79
CA ASP A 83 9.71 0.67 1.70
C ASP A 83 8.54 0.92 2.65
N LEU A 84 8.78 1.81 3.60
CA LEU A 84 7.76 2.42 4.44
C LEU A 84 7.36 3.73 3.76
N THR A 85 6.84 3.61 2.54
CA THR A 85 6.67 4.68 1.54
C THR A 85 6.18 5.99 2.11
N LYS A 86 5.35 5.95 3.15
CA LYS A 86 4.88 7.14 3.88
C LYS A 86 4.80 6.85 5.37
N ARG A 87 5.26 7.79 6.22
CA ARG A 87 5.22 7.65 7.69
C ARG A 87 3.83 7.33 8.24
N TRP A 88 2.80 7.87 7.59
CA TRP A 88 1.39 7.68 7.90
C TRP A 88 0.76 6.40 7.34
N SER A 89 1.47 5.67 6.47
CA SER A 89 0.99 4.41 5.92
C SER A 89 0.91 3.35 7.01
N LYS A 90 -0.20 2.62 7.06
CA LYS A 90 -0.35 1.42 7.90
C LYS A 90 0.20 0.17 7.22
N LEU A 91 0.97 0.34 6.15
CA LEU A 91 1.45 -0.76 5.30
C LEU A 91 2.97 -0.79 5.22
N ILE A 92 3.51 -2.02 5.19
CA ILE A 92 4.90 -2.29 4.84
C ILE A 92 4.90 -2.77 3.38
N ASN A 93 5.59 -2.05 2.49
CA ASN A 93 5.77 -2.51 1.11
C ASN A 93 7.14 -3.14 0.97
N VAL A 94 7.22 -4.26 0.27
CA VAL A 94 8.45 -4.98 0.01
C VAL A 94 8.52 -5.30 -1.47
N GLU A 95 9.65 -4.95 -2.09
CA GLU A 95 9.98 -5.34 -3.45
C GLU A 95 11.11 -6.36 -3.38
N LEU A 96 10.89 -7.53 -4.00
CA LEU A 96 11.94 -8.49 -4.30
C LEU A 96 12.28 -8.40 -5.78
N SER A 97 13.56 -8.33 -6.12
CA SER A 97 14.01 -8.25 -7.51
C SER A 97 15.06 -9.32 -7.83
N LYS A 98 14.88 -9.92 -9.00
CA LYS A 98 15.85 -10.86 -9.59
C LYS A 98 17.05 -10.15 -10.20
N ASN A 99 16.85 -8.98 -10.82
CA ASN A 99 17.84 -8.30 -11.67
C ASN A 99 18.36 -6.96 -11.09
N GLY A 100 18.18 -6.74 -9.78
CA GLY A 100 18.56 -5.49 -9.10
C GLY A 100 17.38 -4.54 -8.90
N ALA A 101 17.50 -3.60 -7.95
CA ALA A 101 16.41 -2.72 -7.56
C ALA A 101 15.79 -1.97 -8.76
N GLY A 102 14.46 -2.01 -8.89
CA GLY A 102 13.74 -1.40 -10.01
C GLY A 102 13.80 -2.14 -11.34
N ASN A 103 14.54 -3.26 -11.43
CA ASN A 103 14.59 -4.10 -12.64
C ASN A 103 13.68 -5.33 -12.49
N THR A 104 12.87 -5.60 -13.50
CA THR A 104 12.04 -6.80 -13.58
C THR A 104 12.82 -8.06 -13.94
N PRO A 105 12.36 -9.27 -13.58
CA PRO A 105 11.11 -9.53 -12.86
C PRO A 105 11.19 -9.15 -11.38
N ILE A 106 10.06 -8.71 -10.83
CA ILE A 106 9.91 -8.34 -9.42
C ILE A 106 8.71 -9.04 -8.77
N VAL A 107 8.79 -9.22 -7.45
CA VAL A 107 7.65 -9.58 -6.60
C VAL A 107 7.37 -8.40 -5.68
N HIS A 108 6.17 -7.86 -5.75
CA HIS A 108 5.71 -6.89 -4.76
C HIS A 108 4.95 -7.62 -3.67
N ILE A 109 5.18 -7.24 -2.42
CA ILE A 109 4.52 -7.76 -1.24
C ILE A 109 4.06 -6.57 -0.41
N GLN A 110 2.84 -6.64 0.13
CA GLN A 110 2.32 -5.66 1.07
C GLN A 110 1.83 -6.35 2.32
N LEU A 111 2.25 -5.82 3.47
CA LEU A 111 1.87 -6.32 4.78
C LEU A 111 1.14 -5.23 5.56
N ASP A 112 0.20 -5.64 6.39
CA ASP A 112 -0.33 -4.80 7.45
C ASP A 112 0.79 -4.53 8.48
N ARG A 113 1.10 -3.27 8.74
CA ARG A 113 2.24 -2.87 9.57
C ARG A 113 2.08 -3.25 11.04
N GLN A 114 0.84 -3.30 11.53
CA GLN A 114 0.56 -3.60 12.92
C GLN A 114 0.62 -5.10 13.20
N THR A 115 0.02 -5.89 12.31
CA THR A 115 -0.17 -7.34 12.47
C THR A 115 0.85 -8.19 11.74
N GLY A 116 1.54 -7.62 10.74
CA GLY A 116 2.43 -8.35 9.83
C GLY A 116 1.68 -9.29 8.87
N GLU A 117 0.35 -9.20 8.81
CA GLU A 117 -0.46 -10.06 7.95
C GLU A 117 -0.26 -9.70 6.48
N LEU A 118 -0.17 -10.71 5.61
CA LEU A 118 -0.04 -10.54 4.18
C LEU A 118 -1.36 -9.99 3.62
N LEU A 119 -1.28 -8.82 2.98
CA LEU A 119 -2.39 -8.16 2.31
C LEU A 119 -2.31 -8.28 0.80
N TYR A 120 -1.10 -8.31 0.26
CA TYR A 120 -0.90 -8.41 -1.18
C TYR A 120 0.40 -9.14 -1.51
N PHE A 121 0.38 -9.95 -2.56
CA PHE A 121 1.59 -10.18 -3.36
C PHE A 121 1.24 -10.20 -4.84
N GLY A 122 2.22 -9.88 -5.69
CA GLY A 122 2.10 -10.06 -7.13
C GLY A 122 3.43 -10.23 -7.83
N PHE A 123 3.48 -11.14 -8.79
CA PHE A 123 4.59 -11.30 -9.72
C PHE A 123 4.42 -10.34 -10.89
N PHE A 124 5.50 -9.64 -11.23
CA PHE A 124 5.49 -8.64 -12.28
C PHE A 124 6.66 -8.79 -13.23
N GLU A 125 6.36 -8.82 -14.52
CA GLU A 125 7.32 -8.71 -15.60
C GLU A 125 7.11 -7.40 -16.35
N ARG A 126 8.19 -6.86 -16.93
CA ARG A 126 8.12 -5.69 -17.79
C ARG A 126 7.85 -6.14 -19.21
N THR A 127 6.69 -5.76 -19.75
CA THR A 127 6.46 -5.82 -21.19
C THR A 127 6.76 -4.46 -21.79
N GLU A 128 7.74 -4.40 -22.69
CA GLU A 128 8.03 -3.20 -23.48
C GLU A 128 7.09 -3.14 -24.69
N TYR A 129 6.35 -2.03 -24.81
CA TYR A 129 5.54 -1.77 -26.00
C TYR A 129 6.33 -0.92 -27.02
N PRO A 130 5.97 -0.95 -28.33
CA PRO A 130 6.73 -0.30 -29.43
C PRO A 130 6.87 1.24 -29.39
N LYS A 131 6.65 1.91 -28.26
CA LYS A 131 6.75 3.36 -28.08
C LYS A 131 7.48 3.78 -26.79
N GLY A 132 8.27 2.88 -26.19
CA GLY A 132 8.98 3.14 -24.94
C GLY A 132 8.07 3.19 -23.70
N THR A 133 6.79 2.88 -23.85
CA THR A 133 5.85 2.71 -22.73
C THR A 133 6.00 1.29 -22.19
N SER A 134 6.40 1.14 -20.94
CA SER A 134 6.46 -0.15 -20.25
C SER A 134 5.28 -0.28 -19.30
N VAL A 135 4.54 -1.37 -19.40
CA VAL A 135 3.48 -1.72 -18.45
C VAL A 135 3.86 -3.03 -17.78
N TYR A 136 3.62 -3.13 -16.47
CA TYR A 136 3.72 -4.41 -15.78
C TYR A 136 2.56 -5.29 -16.24
N THR A 137 2.85 -6.41 -16.88
CA THR A 137 1.80 -7.32 -17.37
C THR A 137 2.02 -8.72 -16.83
N SER A 138 0.91 -9.42 -16.65
CA SER A 138 0.81 -10.86 -16.46
C SER A 138 1.72 -11.65 -17.41
N LEU A 139 2.23 -12.79 -16.95
CA LEU A 139 3.08 -13.69 -17.73
C LEU A 139 2.27 -14.26 -18.90
N LYS A 140 2.60 -13.83 -20.13
CA LYS A 140 1.99 -14.38 -21.35
C LYS A 140 2.58 -15.77 -21.60
N GLY A 141 1.81 -16.83 -21.32
CA GLY A 141 2.20 -18.21 -21.59
C GLY A 141 1.31 -18.88 -22.63
N SER A 142 1.89 -19.87 -23.32
CA SER A 142 1.25 -20.71 -24.35
C SER A 142 0.51 -21.93 -23.78
N GLU A 143 0.34 -22.01 -22.46
CA GLU A 143 -0.25 -23.16 -21.77
C GLU A 143 -1.80 -23.09 -21.70
N LYS A 144 -2.44 -24.26 -21.61
CA LYS A 144 -3.90 -24.42 -21.53
C LYS A 144 -4.48 -23.58 -20.38
N GLN A 145 -5.64 -22.97 -20.64
CA GLN A 145 -6.47 -22.35 -19.60
C GLN A 145 -6.71 -23.31 -18.44
N ILE A 146 -6.50 -22.80 -17.22
CA ILE A 146 -6.83 -23.52 -15.99
C ILE A 146 -8.35 -23.66 -15.86
N THR A 147 -8.81 -24.84 -15.40
CA THR A 147 -10.23 -25.05 -15.09
C THR A 147 -10.59 -24.42 -13.75
N ASP A 148 -11.86 -24.08 -13.55
CA ASP A 148 -12.35 -23.49 -12.30
C ASP A 148 -12.07 -24.42 -11.11
N GLU A 149 -12.24 -25.74 -11.27
CA GLU A 149 -11.98 -26.74 -10.24
C GLU A 149 -10.50 -26.76 -9.84
N THR A 150 -9.60 -26.71 -10.82
CA THR A 150 -8.14 -26.69 -10.56
C THR A 150 -7.73 -25.37 -9.90
N ALA A 151 -8.28 -24.25 -10.36
CA ALA A 151 -8.02 -22.94 -9.77
C ALA A 151 -8.50 -22.87 -8.31
N LYS A 152 -9.69 -23.40 -8.00
CA LYS A 152 -10.20 -23.51 -6.61
C LYS A 152 -9.24 -24.31 -5.72
N GLN A 153 -8.80 -25.48 -6.18
CA GLN A 153 -7.89 -26.34 -5.43
C GLN A 153 -6.54 -25.67 -5.18
N GLN A 154 -5.93 -25.09 -6.21
CA GLN A 154 -4.64 -24.39 -6.08
C GLN A 154 -4.75 -23.17 -5.16
N ALA A 155 -5.82 -22.39 -5.29
CA ALA A 155 -6.03 -21.22 -4.45
C ALA A 155 -6.29 -21.61 -2.99
N ALA A 156 -7.07 -22.65 -2.71
CA ALA A 156 -7.30 -23.14 -1.35
C ALA A 156 -5.99 -23.61 -0.69
N LEU A 157 -5.17 -24.38 -1.41
CA LEU A 157 -3.84 -24.81 -0.95
C LEU A 157 -2.91 -23.63 -0.67
N LEU A 158 -2.94 -22.60 -1.52
CA LEU A 158 -2.19 -21.38 -1.28
C LEU A 158 -2.63 -20.69 0.01
N LEU A 159 -3.93 -20.53 0.24
CA LEU A 159 -4.45 -19.88 1.44
C LEU A 159 -4.10 -20.65 2.71
N GLU A 160 -4.17 -21.97 2.69
CA GLU A 160 -3.75 -22.81 3.81
C GLU A 160 -2.25 -22.59 4.14
N LYS A 161 -1.38 -22.53 3.13
CA LYS A 161 0.06 -22.24 3.33
C LYS A 161 0.31 -20.85 3.91
N LEU A 162 -0.43 -19.83 3.46
CA LEU A 162 -0.17 -18.43 3.84
C LEU A 162 -0.81 -18.06 5.19
N TYR A 163 -2.04 -18.48 5.42
CA TYR A 163 -2.85 -18.10 6.59
C TYR A 163 -3.00 -19.21 7.63
N GLY A 164 -2.54 -20.45 7.34
CA GLY A 164 -2.55 -21.57 8.27
C GLY A 164 -3.96 -21.97 8.71
N GLU A 165 -4.11 -22.29 9.99
CA GLU A 165 -5.40 -22.70 10.59
C GLU A 165 -6.54 -21.70 10.34
N LYS A 166 -6.25 -20.39 10.18
CA LYS A 166 -7.29 -19.39 9.87
C LYS A 166 -8.01 -19.69 8.56
N ALA A 167 -7.30 -20.23 7.57
CA ALA A 167 -7.84 -20.55 6.25
C ALA A 167 -8.06 -22.05 6.03
N LYS A 168 -7.89 -22.87 7.07
CA LYS A 168 -8.09 -24.30 6.98
C LYS A 168 -9.56 -24.60 6.71
N ASN A 169 -9.82 -25.35 5.65
CA ASN A 169 -11.16 -25.63 5.12
C ASN A 169 -11.90 -24.39 4.56
N SER A 170 -11.20 -23.30 4.25
CA SER A 170 -11.82 -22.18 3.54
C SER A 170 -12.33 -22.64 2.18
N VAL A 171 -13.63 -22.43 1.93
CA VAL A 171 -14.28 -22.77 0.67
C VAL A 171 -14.35 -21.51 -0.21
N PRO A 172 -14.09 -21.63 -1.52
CA PRO A 172 -14.31 -20.53 -2.46
C PRO A 172 -15.77 -20.06 -2.40
N ILE A 173 -15.97 -18.75 -2.27
CA ILE A 173 -17.31 -18.13 -2.26
C ILE A 173 -17.77 -17.72 -3.66
N SER A 174 -16.83 -17.48 -4.59
CA SER A 174 -17.12 -17.14 -5.99
C SER A 174 -15.89 -17.30 -6.87
N ILE A 175 -16.11 -17.30 -8.18
CA ILE A 175 -15.06 -17.14 -9.19
C ILE A 175 -15.44 -15.98 -10.09
N TRP A 176 -14.51 -15.06 -10.30
CA TRP A 176 -14.67 -13.94 -11.20
C TRP A 176 -13.80 -14.12 -12.43
N ARG A 177 -14.19 -13.50 -13.54
CA ARG A 177 -13.38 -13.43 -14.75
C ARG A 177 -13.39 -11.99 -15.25
N GLU A 178 -12.39 -11.23 -14.83
CA GLU A 178 -12.33 -9.78 -15.07
C GLU A 178 -12.33 -9.47 -16.56
N VAL A 179 -13.40 -8.85 -17.05
CA VAL A 179 -13.59 -8.56 -18.47
C VAL A 179 -12.53 -7.57 -18.95
N LYS A 180 -11.58 -8.04 -19.77
CA LYS A 180 -10.71 -7.17 -20.56
C LYS A 180 -11.43 -6.76 -21.84
N LYS A 181 -11.52 -5.45 -22.11
CA LYS A 181 -11.88 -4.94 -23.44
C LYS A 181 -10.61 -4.87 -24.28
N GLU A 182 -10.56 -5.61 -25.39
CA GLU A 182 -9.54 -5.38 -26.42
C GLU A 182 -9.88 -4.14 -27.26
N GLY A 183 -8.86 -3.59 -27.92
CA GLY A 183 -9.02 -2.51 -28.89
C GLY A 183 -10.09 -2.84 -29.94
N GLU A 184 -10.81 -1.82 -30.40
CA GLU A 184 -11.99 -1.90 -31.29
C GLU A 184 -13.27 -2.51 -30.69
N GLY A 185 -13.35 -2.71 -29.37
CA GLY A 185 -14.64 -2.95 -28.70
C GLY A 185 -15.22 -4.36 -28.86
N LYS A 186 -14.45 -5.32 -29.37
CA LYS A 186 -14.83 -6.73 -29.32
C LYS A 186 -14.76 -7.25 -27.88
N LEU A 187 -15.88 -7.77 -27.38
CA LEU A 187 -15.95 -8.45 -26.08
C LEU A 187 -15.27 -9.81 -26.20
N ILE A 188 -14.20 -10.02 -25.42
CA ILE A 188 -13.65 -11.35 -25.18
C ILE A 188 -14.65 -12.12 -24.32
N SER A 189 -14.94 -13.37 -24.69
CA SER A 189 -15.80 -14.24 -23.88
C SER A 189 -15.24 -14.37 -22.47
N ALA A 190 -16.06 -14.17 -21.44
CA ALA A 190 -15.63 -14.30 -20.06
C ALA A 190 -14.95 -15.65 -19.80
N LYS A 191 -15.39 -16.73 -20.45
CA LYS A 191 -14.83 -18.09 -20.33
C LYS A 191 -13.35 -18.19 -20.73
N THR A 192 -12.84 -17.26 -21.54
CA THR A 192 -11.44 -17.28 -21.99
C THR A 192 -10.50 -16.42 -21.14
N LEU A 193 -11.02 -15.74 -20.13
CA LEU A 193 -10.25 -14.86 -19.26
C LEU A 193 -9.81 -15.61 -17.99
N PRO A 194 -8.62 -15.36 -17.45
CA PRO A 194 -8.16 -16.05 -16.24
C PRO A 194 -9.12 -15.88 -15.04
N PRO A 195 -9.32 -16.92 -14.22
CA PRO A 195 -10.18 -16.84 -13.06
C PRO A 195 -9.52 -16.03 -11.92
N VAL A 196 -10.37 -15.37 -11.13
CA VAL A 196 -10.05 -14.83 -9.82
C VAL A 196 -10.91 -15.57 -8.81
N VAL A 197 -10.28 -16.36 -7.94
CA VAL A 197 -11.00 -17.18 -6.96
C VAL A 197 -11.09 -16.42 -5.65
N ASN A 198 -12.31 -16.21 -5.15
CA ASN A 198 -12.54 -15.44 -3.94
C ASN A 198 -12.88 -16.35 -2.77
N PHE A 199 -12.35 -15.98 -1.61
CA PHE A 199 -12.54 -16.68 -0.35
C PHE A 199 -12.98 -15.70 0.71
N ARG A 200 -13.71 -16.25 1.69
CA ARG A 200 -14.00 -15.58 2.94
C ARG A 200 -13.30 -16.32 4.07
N ILE A 201 -12.45 -15.61 4.79
CA ILE A 201 -11.76 -16.08 5.98
C ILE A 201 -12.40 -15.40 7.19
N SER A 202 -13.02 -16.20 8.06
CA SER A 202 -13.69 -15.70 9.26
C SER A 202 -12.67 -15.27 10.32
N LEU A 203 -12.96 -14.15 11.01
CA LEU A 203 -12.14 -13.65 12.11
C LEU A 203 -12.78 -14.07 13.45
N PRO A 204 -12.15 -14.96 14.25
CA PRO A 204 -12.78 -15.54 15.45
C PRO A 204 -13.27 -14.49 16.45
N ASN A 205 -12.59 -13.35 16.53
CA ASN A 205 -12.83 -12.31 17.54
C ASN A 205 -13.57 -11.08 17.01
N LYS A 206 -14.01 -11.06 15.74
CA LYS A 206 -14.65 -9.90 15.11
C LYS A 206 -15.89 -10.31 14.32
N LYS A 207 -17.03 -10.45 15.00
CA LYS A 207 -18.28 -10.96 14.42
C LYS A 207 -18.85 -10.16 13.25
N ASN A 208 -18.47 -8.90 13.08
CA ASN A 208 -18.99 -8.02 12.01
C ASN A 208 -17.99 -7.81 10.87
N LEU A 209 -16.77 -8.34 10.98
CA LEU A 209 -15.69 -8.18 10.00
C LEU A 209 -15.20 -9.54 9.54
N THR A 210 -14.74 -9.62 8.28
CA THR A 210 -14.14 -10.83 7.73
C THR A 210 -13.03 -10.43 6.78
N THR A 211 -12.05 -11.32 6.60
CA THR A 211 -11.01 -11.12 5.57
C THR A 211 -11.48 -11.77 4.29
N TYR A 212 -11.63 -11.00 3.23
CA TYR A 212 -11.84 -11.52 1.89
C TYR A 212 -10.51 -11.63 1.18
N VAL A 213 -10.30 -12.73 0.46
CA VAL A 213 -9.07 -12.97 -0.29
C VAL A 213 -9.41 -13.33 -1.72
N SER A 214 -8.81 -12.61 -2.67
CA SER A 214 -8.93 -12.84 -4.11
C SER A 214 -7.58 -13.35 -4.64
N VAL A 215 -7.56 -14.57 -5.15
CA VAL A 215 -6.39 -15.19 -5.79
C VAL A 215 -6.55 -15.09 -7.29
N CYS A 216 -5.65 -14.35 -7.94
CA CYS A 216 -5.71 -14.06 -9.37
C CYS A 216 -4.79 -15.00 -10.14
N PHE A 217 -5.31 -15.59 -11.20
CA PHE A 217 -4.56 -16.46 -12.11
C PHE A 217 -4.18 -15.70 -13.39
N GLY A 218 -3.06 -16.10 -13.99
CA GLY A 218 -2.61 -15.63 -15.29
C GLY A 218 -3.19 -16.42 -16.45
N GLU A 219 -2.92 -15.95 -17.68
CA GLU A 219 -3.33 -16.64 -18.91
C GLU A 219 -2.67 -18.02 -19.04
N ASN A 220 -1.49 -18.20 -18.44
CA ASN A 220 -0.79 -19.47 -18.34
C ASN A 220 -1.33 -20.42 -17.25
N GLY A 221 -2.40 -20.04 -16.54
CA GLY A 221 -2.98 -20.84 -15.46
C GLY A 221 -2.19 -20.86 -14.15
N ARG A 222 -1.12 -20.05 -14.01
CA ARG A 222 -0.37 -19.91 -12.75
C ARG A 222 -0.98 -18.81 -11.88
N ILE A 223 -0.76 -18.88 -10.57
CA ILE A 223 -1.13 -17.80 -9.65
C ILE A 223 -0.19 -16.62 -9.88
N GLU A 224 -0.78 -15.44 -10.15
CA GLU A 224 -0.02 -14.21 -10.39
C GLU A 224 -0.02 -13.30 -9.17
N SER A 225 -1.15 -13.24 -8.46
CA SER A 225 -1.28 -12.37 -7.31
C SER A 225 -2.33 -12.86 -6.32
N LEU A 226 -2.26 -12.28 -5.12
CA LEU A 226 -3.26 -12.40 -4.08
C LEU A 226 -3.54 -11.00 -3.55
N ASN A 227 -4.82 -10.70 -3.35
CA ASN A 227 -5.29 -9.49 -2.69
C ASN A 227 -6.15 -9.88 -1.49
N ALA A 228 -5.87 -9.34 -0.31
CA ALA A 228 -6.65 -9.57 0.90
C ALA A 228 -7.10 -8.24 1.50
N ALA A 229 -8.36 -8.19 1.93
CA ALA A 229 -8.95 -7.02 2.57
C ALA A 229 -9.85 -7.45 3.72
N THR A 230 -9.71 -6.80 4.88
CA THR A 230 -10.66 -6.95 5.98
C THR A 230 -11.80 -5.97 5.77
N LYS A 231 -13.03 -6.49 5.60
CA LYS A 231 -14.22 -5.69 5.30
C LYS A 231 -15.41 -6.12 6.18
N PRO A 232 -16.41 -5.25 6.36
CA PRO A 232 -17.68 -5.62 7.00
C PRO A 232 -18.40 -6.74 6.26
N ILE A 233 -19.12 -7.60 6.98
CA ILE A 233 -19.80 -8.79 6.42
C ILE A 233 -20.85 -8.44 5.36
N LEU A 234 -21.35 -7.20 5.33
CA LEU A 234 -22.22 -6.72 4.26
C LEU A 234 -21.58 -6.82 2.85
N PHE A 235 -20.25 -6.92 2.76
CA PHE A 235 -19.52 -7.20 1.52
C PHE A 235 -19.68 -8.65 1.03
N ASP A 236 -20.28 -9.56 1.80
CA ASP A 236 -20.54 -10.96 1.39
C ASP A 236 -21.30 -11.00 0.06
N LYS A 237 -22.32 -10.14 -0.10
CA LYS A 237 -23.11 -10.06 -1.33
C LYS A 237 -22.28 -9.60 -2.52
N TRP A 238 -21.35 -8.67 -2.31
CA TRP A 238 -20.47 -8.17 -3.36
C TRP A 238 -19.44 -9.23 -3.76
N TYR A 239 -18.82 -9.87 -2.78
CA TYR A 239 -17.81 -10.90 -3.05
C TYR A 239 -18.41 -12.17 -3.69
N ALA A 240 -19.64 -12.53 -3.32
CA ALA A 240 -20.34 -13.70 -3.85
C ALA A 240 -21.00 -13.47 -5.22
N ALA A 241 -21.19 -12.21 -5.65
CA ALA A 241 -21.89 -11.90 -6.90
C ALA A 241 -21.01 -11.98 -8.16
N ASP A 242 -21.65 -12.34 -9.27
CA ASP A 242 -21.08 -12.21 -10.62
C ASP A 242 -20.69 -10.75 -10.89
N LEU A 243 -19.66 -10.54 -11.71
CA LEU A 243 -19.06 -9.22 -11.96
C LEU A 243 -20.09 -8.18 -12.42
N GLU A 244 -21.00 -8.57 -13.30
CA GLU A 244 -22.05 -7.71 -13.87
C GLU A 244 -23.15 -7.32 -12.87
N ASN A 245 -23.30 -8.05 -11.77
CA ASN A 245 -24.39 -7.90 -10.81
C ASN A 245 -23.92 -7.27 -9.49
N ARG A 246 -22.70 -6.75 -9.44
CA ARG A 246 -22.13 -6.18 -8.22
C ARG A 246 -22.61 -4.77 -7.96
N ASP A 247 -23.13 -4.57 -6.77
CA ASP A 247 -23.24 -3.25 -6.16
C ASP A 247 -22.28 -3.18 -4.97
N MET A 248 -21.25 -2.36 -5.09
CA MET A 248 -20.22 -2.25 -4.06
C MET A 248 -20.79 -1.48 -2.88
N PRO A 249 -20.87 -2.08 -1.69
CA PRO A 249 -21.36 -1.36 -0.55
C PRO A 249 -20.30 -0.37 -0.04
N ASN A 250 -20.76 0.58 0.76
CA ASN A 250 -19.89 1.53 1.44
C ASN A 250 -19.15 0.86 2.61
N ASP A 251 -17.89 1.24 2.80
CA ASP A 251 -17.18 0.92 4.03
C ASP A 251 -17.85 1.59 5.23
N GLU A 252 -17.84 0.88 6.36
CA GLU A 252 -18.31 1.42 7.63
C GLU A 252 -17.25 2.38 8.20
N LEU A 253 -17.66 3.61 8.49
CA LEU A 253 -16.81 4.60 9.14
C LEU A 253 -16.57 4.22 10.61
N THR A 254 -15.35 4.40 11.09
CA THR A 254 -15.06 4.37 12.54
C THR A 254 -15.84 5.49 13.25
N LYS A 255 -16.03 5.38 14.56
CA LYS A 255 -16.74 6.41 15.34
C LYS A 255 -16.14 7.82 15.16
N PRO A 256 -14.81 8.02 15.20
CA PRO A 256 -14.21 9.33 14.94
C PRO A 256 -14.49 9.83 13.52
N ALA A 257 -14.34 8.98 12.51
CA ALA A 257 -14.58 9.35 11.12
C ALA A 257 -16.06 9.67 10.85
N GLN A 258 -16.99 8.91 11.46
CA GLN A 258 -18.43 9.16 11.38
C GLN A 258 -18.79 10.53 11.97
N ALA A 259 -18.23 10.89 13.12
CA ALA A 259 -18.50 12.18 13.75
C ALA A 259 -18.06 13.36 12.86
N MET A 260 -16.92 13.24 12.17
CA MET A 260 -16.48 14.23 11.19
C MET A 260 -17.36 14.25 9.95
N PHE A 261 -17.72 13.08 9.42
CA PHE A 261 -18.63 12.96 8.29
C PHE A 261 -19.98 13.65 8.56
N ASP A 262 -20.56 13.42 9.75
CA ASP A 262 -21.81 14.04 10.17
C ASP A 262 -21.65 15.56 10.31
N ARG A 263 -20.52 16.03 10.86
CA ARG A 263 -20.19 17.46 10.94
C ARG A 263 -20.12 18.11 9.56
N MET A 264 -19.52 17.44 8.58
CA MET A 264 -19.45 17.94 7.22
C MET A 264 -20.83 18.04 6.56
N HIS A 265 -21.78 17.14 6.88
CA HIS A 265 -23.18 17.25 6.43
C HIS A 265 -23.93 18.43 7.03
N VAL A 266 -23.50 18.91 8.20
CA VAL A 266 -24.06 20.12 8.82
C VAL A 266 -23.46 21.37 8.19
N LEU A 267 -22.14 21.37 7.92
CA LEU A 267 -21.45 22.50 7.31
C LEU A 267 -21.78 22.68 5.82
N TYR A 268 -22.03 21.58 5.11
CA TYR A 268 -22.35 21.53 3.69
C TYR A 268 -23.65 20.75 3.48
N PRO A 269 -24.81 21.32 3.82
CA PRO A 269 -26.10 20.66 3.62
C PRO A 269 -26.37 20.31 2.14
N GLU A 270 -25.74 21.02 1.18
CA GLU A 270 -25.80 20.72 -0.25
C GLU A 270 -25.27 19.32 -0.60
N LEU A 271 -24.49 18.67 0.26
CA LEU A 271 -24.07 17.28 0.06
C LEU A 271 -25.25 16.31 0.01
N ARG A 272 -26.41 16.69 0.56
CA ARG A 272 -27.65 15.91 0.50
C ARG A 272 -28.26 15.86 -0.90
N ASP A 273 -27.92 16.81 -1.76
CA ASP A 273 -28.40 16.87 -3.14
C ASP A 273 -27.61 15.91 -4.06
N TYR A 274 -26.56 15.27 -3.54
CA TYR A 274 -25.77 14.26 -4.24
C TYR A 274 -26.35 12.87 -3.96
N HIS A 275 -26.96 12.26 -4.97
CA HIS A 275 -27.68 11.00 -4.83
C HIS A 275 -26.78 9.76 -4.76
N VAL A 276 -25.53 9.88 -5.19
CA VAL A 276 -24.54 8.81 -5.13
C VAL A 276 -23.51 9.15 -4.07
N LYS A 277 -23.34 8.23 -3.10
CA LYS A 277 -22.33 8.29 -2.06
C LYS A 277 -21.51 7.02 -2.06
N GLU A 278 -20.21 7.17 -2.28
CA GLU A 278 -19.22 6.10 -2.26
C GLU A 278 -18.24 6.36 -1.11
N ILE A 279 -18.04 5.38 -0.23
CA ILE A 279 -17.10 5.43 0.89
C ILE A 279 -16.20 4.20 0.79
N SER A 280 -14.90 4.43 0.68
CA SER A 280 -13.89 3.38 0.64
C SER A 280 -12.69 3.73 1.52
N LEU A 281 -12.20 2.79 2.32
CA LEU A 281 -10.91 2.90 2.97
C LEU A 281 -9.80 2.91 1.91
N SER A 282 -8.87 3.85 2.02
CA SER A 282 -7.83 4.07 1.04
C SER A 282 -6.87 2.89 0.91
N THR A 283 -6.13 2.86 -0.19
CA THR A 283 -5.12 1.81 -0.47
C THR A 283 -3.98 1.74 0.54
N TYR A 284 -3.87 2.72 1.44
CA TYR A 284 -2.88 2.79 2.52
C TYR A 284 -3.46 2.51 3.90
N ASN A 285 -4.75 2.17 3.97
CA ASN A 285 -5.53 1.92 5.19
C ASN A 285 -5.43 3.04 6.23
N SER A 286 -5.31 4.30 5.81
CA SER A 286 -5.12 5.44 6.72
C SER A 286 -6.28 6.43 6.73
N PHE A 287 -7.02 6.54 5.62
CA PHE A 287 -8.15 7.46 5.50
C PHE A 287 -9.29 6.82 4.72
N TYR A 288 -10.51 7.26 4.99
CA TYR A 288 -11.67 6.99 4.17
C TYR A 288 -11.73 7.99 3.03
N ASP A 289 -11.65 7.50 1.80
CA ASP A 289 -12.00 8.22 0.58
C ASP A 289 -13.53 8.24 0.45
N ILE A 290 -14.10 9.45 0.41
CA ILE A 290 -15.55 9.67 0.32
C ILE A 290 -15.83 10.52 -0.91
N SER A 291 -16.70 10.01 -1.80
CA SER A 291 -17.14 10.70 -3.00
C SER A 291 -18.66 10.87 -2.98
N PHE A 292 -19.09 12.11 -3.22
CA PHE A 292 -20.47 12.48 -3.46
C PHE A 292 -20.62 12.85 -4.93
N LYS A 293 -21.53 12.20 -5.65
CA LYS A 293 -21.82 12.48 -7.07
C LYS A 293 -23.32 12.65 -7.26
N ARG A 294 -23.72 13.49 -8.22
CA ARG A 294 -25.14 13.58 -8.62
C ARG A 294 -25.62 12.31 -9.33
N SER A 295 -24.74 11.68 -10.10
CA SER A 295 -24.99 10.40 -10.77
C SER A 295 -23.70 9.58 -10.89
N LYS A 296 -23.81 8.28 -11.21
CA LYS A 296 -22.62 7.42 -11.39
C LYS A 296 -21.70 7.88 -12.53
N THR A 297 -22.21 8.66 -13.48
CA THR A 297 -21.46 9.11 -14.68
C THR A 297 -21.01 10.57 -14.61
N ASP A 298 -21.55 11.38 -13.69
CA ASP A 298 -21.21 12.79 -13.59
C ASP A 298 -19.92 13.03 -12.81
N LYS A 299 -18.85 13.36 -13.55
CA LYS A 299 -17.54 13.70 -12.99
C LYS A 299 -17.36 15.21 -12.73
N LYS A 300 -18.27 16.06 -13.22
CA LYS A 300 -18.17 17.52 -13.10
C LYS A 300 -18.81 18.00 -11.80
N GLU A 301 -19.87 17.33 -11.36
CA GLU A 301 -20.53 17.57 -10.08
C GLU A 301 -20.18 16.47 -9.08
N GLU A 302 -18.91 16.48 -8.67
CA GLU A 302 -18.35 15.58 -7.65
C GLU A 302 -17.77 16.38 -6.49
N VAL A 303 -18.01 15.92 -5.26
CA VAL A 303 -17.28 16.34 -4.06
C VAL A 303 -16.47 15.16 -3.54
N ARG A 304 -15.17 15.37 -3.34
CA ARG A 304 -14.27 14.39 -2.73
C ARG A 304 -13.89 14.84 -1.34
N MET A 305 -13.78 13.89 -0.43
CA MET A 305 -13.41 14.12 0.95
C MET A 305 -12.54 12.96 1.44
N GLN A 306 -11.54 13.26 2.26
CA GLN A 306 -10.74 12.25 2.96
C GLN A 306 -10.78 12.53 4.45
N ILE A 307 -11.14 11.51 5.23
CA ILE A 307 -11.19 11.56 6.68
C ILE A 307 -10.24 10.50 7.24
N ASP A 308 -9.32 10.90 8.10
CA ASP A 308 -8.42 9.99 8.79
C ASP A 308 -9.20 8.97 9.63
N GLU A 309 -8.86 7.69 9.48
CA GLU A 309 -9.63 6.58 10.07
C GLU A 309 -9.57 6.61 11.61
N GLU A 310 -8.42 6.94 12.18
CA GLU A 310 -8.16 6.82 13.63
C GLU A 310 -8.57 8.07 14.39
N THR A 311 -8.17 9.23 13.88
CA THR A 311 -8.36 10.52 14.53
C THR A 311 -9.68 11.17 14.15
N GLY A 312 -10.26 10.77 13.01
CA GLY A 312 -11.44 11.43 12.44
C GLY A 312 -11.15 12.84 11.92
N LYS A 313 -9.87 13.24 11.79
CA LYS A 313 -9.53 14.55 11.20
C LYS A 313 -9.88 14.57 9.71
N LEU A 314 -10.42 15.70 9.25
CA LEU A 314 -10.53 15.95 7.82
C LEU A 314 -9.10 16.16 7.29
N VAL A 315 -8.72 15.43 6.25
CA VAL A 315 -7.40 15.53 5.60
C VAL A 315 -7.53 16.28 4.27
N TYR A 316 -8.61 16.01 3.55
CA TYR A 316 -8.81 16.57 2.22
C TYR A 316 -10.29 16.83 1.95
N MET A 317 -10.56 17.88 1.19
CA MET A 317 -11.87 18.13 0.60
C MET A 317 -11.70 18.86 -0.73
N GLN A 318 -12.49 18.50 -1.74
CA GLN A 318 -12.53 19.23 -3.00
C GLN A 318 -13.90 19.12 -3.67
N PHE A 319 -14.46 20.27 -4.00
CA PHE A 319 -15.59 20.40 -4.91
C PHE A 319 -15.04 20.56 -6.33
N LYS A 320 -15.38 19.64 -7.24
CA LYS A 320 -14.94 19.71 -8.65
C LYS A 320 -15.56 20.90 -9.37
N LYS A 321 -16.84 21.16 -9.13
CA LYS A 321 -17.52 22.37 -9.61
C LYS A 321 -17.08 23.55 -8.74
N ARG A 322 -16.19 24.38 -9.29
CA ARG A 322 -15.78 25.63 -8.64
C ARG A 322 -16.81 26.73 -8.89
N PRO A 323 -16.97 27.67 -7.95
CA PRO A 323 -17.79 28.85 -8.18
C PRO A 323 -17.18 29.66 -9.33
N SER A 324 -18.03 30.17 -10.23
CA SER A 324 -17.61 31.11 -11.27
C SER A 324 -17.51 32.51 -10.68
N GLY A 325 -16.37 33.19 -10.85
CA GLY A 325 -16.22 34.61 -10.52
C GLY A 325 -14.99 34.96 -9.69
N LYS A 326 -14.72 36.25 -9.50
CA LYS A 326 -13.59 36.73 -8.67
C LYS A 326 -13.67 36.09 -7.27
N GLY A 327 -12.55 35.57 -6.76
CA GLY A 327 -12.50 34.95 -5.43
C GLY A 327 -12.90 35.92 -4.30
N ALA A 328 -13.10 35.38 -3.09
CA ALA A 328 -13.36 36.21 -1.89
C ALA A 328 -12.25 37.25 -1.69
N SER A 329 -12.57 38.37 -1.01
CA SER A 329 -11.51 39.27 -0.55
C SER A 329 -10.57 38.53 0.42
N PRO A 330 -9.28 38.89 0.49
CA PRO A 330 -8.34 38.27 1.43
C PRO A 330 -8.83 38.28 2.88
N GLU A 331 -9.50 39.35 3.31
CA GLU A 331 -10.04 39.50 4.67
C GLU A 331 -11.17 38.51 4.92
N LEU A 332 -12.13 38.40 3.99
CA LEU A 332 -13.22 37.44 4.08
C LEU A 332 -12.69 36.01 4.04
N ALA A 333 -11.74 35.73 3.15
CA ALA A 333 -11.16 34.42 3.00
C ALA A 333 -10.40 33.98 4.27
N LYS A 334 -9.62 34.87 4.90
CA LYS A 334 -8.99 34.62 6.20
C LYS A 334 -10.02 34.27 7.28
N GLN A 335 -11.04 35.10 7.42
CA GLN A 335 -12.09 34.89 8.43
C GLN A 335 -12.74 33.51 8.26
N LYS A 336 -13.14 33.17 7.03
CA LYS A 336 -13.84 31.91 6.73
C LYS A 336 -12.94 30.69 6.92
N VAL A 337 -11.65 30.81 6.62
CA VAL A 337 -10.68 29.73 6.86
C VAL A 337 -10.48 29.48 8.36
N PHE A 338 -10.37 30.53 9.19
CA PHE A 338 -10.25 30.34 10.64
C PHE A 338 -11.53 29.78 11.27
N ASP A 339 -12.70 30.27 10.84
CA ASP A 339 -14.00 29.71 11.25
C ASP A 339 -14.09 28.22 10.90
N PHE A 340 -13.65 27.85 9.70
CA PHE A 340 -13.61 26.45 9.25
C PHE A 340 -12.66 25.61 10.10
N LEU A 341 -11.41 26.05 10.32
CA LEU A 341 -10.43 25.34 11.14
C LEU A 341 -10.91 25.10 12.56
N GLN A 342 -11.53 26.10 13.19
CA GLN A 342 -12.10 25.97 14.54
C GLN A 342 -13.20 24.91 14.58
N ARG A 343 -14.07 24.89 13.57
CA ARG A 343 -15.20 23.94 13.51
C ARG A 343 -14.76 22.53 13.13
N VAL A 344 -13.80 22.40 12.22
CA VAL A 344 -13.41 21.11 11.62
C VAL A 344 -12.25 20.50 12.39
N GLN A 345 -11.13 21.21 12.54
CA GLN A 345 -9.93 20.68 13.18
C GLN A 345 -9.92 20.82 14.71
N GLY A 346 -10.81 21.64 15.28
CA GLY A 346 -10.91 21.85 16.73
C GLY A 346 -9.71 22.59 17.34
N GLY A 347 -8.85 23.19 16.51
CA GLY A 347 -7.68 23.95 16.95
C GLY A 347 -8.05 25.29 17.57
N LYS A 348 -7.12 25.83 18.39
CA LYS A 348 -7.23 27.21 18.90
C LYS A 348 -6.80 28.16 17.78
N VAL A 349 -7.71 29.02 17.31
CA VAL A 349 -7.47 30.00 16.23
C VAL A 349 -6.15 30.77 16.40
N THR A 350 -5.73 30.99 17.65
CA THR A 350 -4.49 31.70 18.02
C THR A 350 -3.19 30.96 17.65
N SER A 351 -3.21 29.67 17.32
CA SER A 351 -2.00 28.95 16.88
C SER A 351 -1.71 29.12 15.39
N TYR A 352 -2.68 29.59 14.61
CA TYR A 352 -2.58 29.62 13.16
C TYR A 352 -2.06 30.96 12.64
N THR A 353 -1.13 30.93 11.69
CA THR A 353 -0.64 32.10 10.95
C THR A 353 -0.87 31.96 9.46
N VAL A 354 -1.20 33.06 8.79
CA VAL A 354 -1.35 33.08 7.33
C VAL A 354 0.04 33.16 6.71
N GLY A 355 0.47 32.09 6.05
CA GLY A 355 1.76 32.02 5.37
C GLY A 355 1.74 32.71 4.00
N ASN A 356 0.78 32.35 3.14
CA ASN A 356 0.67 32.92 1.79
C ASN A 356 -0.78 33.04 1.31
N ILE A 357 -1.05 34.00 0.42
CA ILE A 357 -2.34 34.21 -0.23
C ILE A 357 -2.12 34.28 -1.73
N ILE A 358 -2.65 33.31 -2.46
CA ILE A 358 -2.51 33.21 -3.92
C ILE A 358 -3.87 33.54 -4.55
N MET A 359 -3.88 34.48 -5.50
CA MET A 359 -5.08 34.89 -6.25
C MET A 359 -5.00 34.38 -7.70
N PRO A 360 -5.38 33.11 -7.98
CA PRO A 360 -5.24 32.49 -9.31
C PRO A 360 -6.22 33.03 -10.39
N GLY A 361 -6.67 34.29 -10.30
CA GLY A 361 -7.63 34.88 -11.23
C GLY A 361 -9.09 34.66 -10.82
N THR A 362 -9.95 34.18 -11.73
CA THR A 362 -11.42 34.15 -11.58
C THR A 362 -11.99 32.91 -10.89
N ASN A 363 -11.19 32.18 -10.11
CA ASN A 363 -11.56 30.86 -9.58
C ASN A 363 -11.29 30.67 -8.08
N GLY A 364 -11.33 31.75 -7.29
CA GLY A 364 -11.16 31.71 -5.82
C GLY A 364 -9.83 32.29 -5.32
N VAL A 365 -9.66 32.30 -4.00
CA VAL A 365 -8.39 32.64 -3.31
C VAL A 365 -7.85 31.40 -2.62
N THR A 366 -6.56 31.12 -2.81
CA THR A 366 -5.86 30.07 -2.07
C THR A 366 -5.16 30.65 -0.85
N LEU A 367 -5.44 30.11 0.34
CA LEU A 367 -4.73 30.49 1.57
C LEU A 367 -3.90 29.31 2.06
N VAL A 368 -2.64 29.57 2.39
CA VAL A 368 -1.76 28.62 3.10
C VAL A 368 -1.67 29.05 4.56
N ILE A 369 -2.10 28.18 5.47
CA ILE A 369 -2.09 28.41 6.92
C ILE A 369 -1.05 27.50 7.56
N LEU A 370 -0.26 28.06 8.48
CA LEU A 370 0.73 27.37 9.29
C LEU A 370 0.16 27.13 10.70
N ASP A 371 0.27 25.91 11.22
CA ASP A 371 -0.05 25.64 12.64
C ASP A 371 1.16 25.92 13.55
N GLY A 372 1.43 27.21 13.80
CA GLY A 372 2.49 27.69 14.69
C GLY A 372 3.60 28.48 13.98
N PRO A 373 4.61 28.98 14.71
CA PRO A 373 5.56 29.98 14.18
C PRO A 373 6.72 29.40 13.34
N ALA A 374 6.82 28.07 13.18
CA ALA A 374 7.96 27.42 12.53
C ALA A 374 7.55 26.76 11.19
N PRO A 375 8.39 26.86 10.14
CA PRO A 375 8.06 26.37 8.78
C PRO A 375 7.96 24.84 8.63
N GLU A 376 8.41 24.08 9.63
CA GLU A 376 8.40 22.61 9.65
C GLU A 376 7.06 21.99 10.14
N LYS A 377 6.03 22.82 10.39
CA LYS A 377 4.73 22.38 10.94
C LYS A 377 3.67 22.15 9.86
N GLU A 378 2.53 21.54 10.24
CA GLU A 378 1.40 21.24 9.34
C GLU A 378 0.99 22.48 8.52
N HIS A 379 0.85 22.29 7.21
CA HIS A 379 0.45 23.32 6.26
C HIS A 379 -0.95 22.98 5.76
N TYR A 380 -1.89 23.89 5.94
CA TYR A 380 -3.22 23.76 5.37
C TYR A 380 -3.36 24.65 4.14
N ALA A 381 -3.84 24.10 3.03
CA ALA A 381 -4.20 24.87 1.84
C ALA A 381 -5.71 24.90 1.65
N PHE A 382 -6.26 26.10 1.49
CA PHE A 382 -7.70 26.33 1.31
C PHE A 382 -7.98 26.96 -0.03
N GLY A 383 -9.08 26.59 -0.70
CA GLY A 383 -9.62 27.30 -1.85
C GLY A 383 -10.96 27.92 -1.49
N VAL A 384 -11.04 29.25 -1.46
CA VAL A 384 -12.22 30.01 -1.01
C VAL A 384 -12.91 30.68 -2.19
N GLY A 385 -14.22 30.44 -2.31
CA GLY A 385 -15.08 31.05 -3.33
C GLY A 385 -15.43 32.51 -3.04
N ALA A 386 -16.00 33.21 -4.02
CA ALA A 386 -16.48 34.59 -3.88
C ALA A 386 -17.49 34.78 -2.74
N ASP A 387 -18.28 33.74 -2.49
CA ASP A 387 -19.30 33.64 -1.44
C ASP A 387 -18.73 33.33 -0.04
N GLY A 388 -17.40 33.19 0.06
CA GLY A 388 -16.72 32.84 1.31
C GLY A 388 -16.83 31.36 1.70
N LYS A 389 -17.38 30.48 0.85
CA LYS A 389 -17.38 29.04 1.10
C LYS A 389 -16.00 28.43 0.81
N ILE A 390 -15.63 27.41 1.58
CA ILE A 390 -14.42 26.61 1.31
C ILE A 390 -14.79 25.51 0.30
N TYR A 391 -14.19 25.58 -0.89
CA TYR A 391 -14.36 24.61 -1.98
C TYR A 391 -13.20 23.63 -2.11
N SER A 392 -12.07 23.92 -1.48
CA SER A 392 -11.02 22.93 -1.30
C SER A 392 -10.28 23.10 0.03
N PHE A 393 -9.87 21.99 0.61
CA PHE A 393 -9.03 21.89 1.79
C PHE A 393 -8.03 20.75 1.58
N ASP A 394 -6.78 20.99 1.92
CA ASP A 394 -5.67 20.03 1.91
C ASP A 394 -4.85 20.28 3.17
N GLY A 395 -4.56 19.25 3.97
CA GLY A 395 -4.07 19.43 5.32
C GLY A 395 -3.20 18.32 5.89
#